data_AF-A0A2E4Y232-F1
#
_entry.id   AF-A0A2E4Y232-F1
#
_cell.length_a   1.000
_cell.length_b   1.000
_cell.length_c   1.000
_cell.angle_alpha   90.00
_cell.angle_beta   90.00
_cell.angle_gamma   90.00
#
_symmetry.space_group_name_H-M   'P 1'
#
loop_
_entity.id
_entity.type
_entity.pdbx_description
1 polymer ?
#
loop_
_entity_poly.entity_id
_entity_poly.type
_entity_poly.pdbx_seq_one_letter_code
_entity_poly.pdbx_strand_id
1 'polypeptide(L)'
;MKKITSISFFLFLCVFKVHALIPIESLVLGDFSSLYQREKSDPLEYIFRREDPLRMSQDNRGFKRQLGYFRGFYLEGQKLKNYCKVGRKVRYSTYKERVETKRSLLATLQYIGIDLTLRAISDYSKEIELKKSDFNNLVQNVTNNFCSKNMTIISQRQLKKNFQLQFSSGGEKVQIPNIEKNPFFPRSLLQINEDRERLEQEFMYSIKLFRSFCSWGNDAQNLRLLVPLVKHPSIMAFVIRQLTNKGLIWDPIQNKALLKTNLKTVQVWCEEFICRRVGHKKFNNLHWKSIGSKTFQRDLENLYCEDFLEAGYTYKNQEPRVKKIIEKKDLFEDHLMVSQMIALITGIPDFLVGAKKLNDGLEFTKASMERSWRRWAKKQNDHFNEEILFEESFIIEPVRKDLYFNNLDPEFGVKLDVNLGELDRAVSMLGKLKTTITIKVSKSFLSWVRKELLEAQRFGNKKKIKSLKKLFTVQIKDQIISKRNLWKLPPWRKNLEVLIVRELLRQLEAYRGDFFEKDHPKILSLPIDFYYGIYALRYMHYKHRVSLMNL
;
A
#
# COMPACT_ATOMS: atom_id res chain seq x y z
N MET A 1 -68.59 31.33 37.43
CA MET A 1 -67.27 31.81 36.94
C MET A 1 -66.36 30.62 36.63
N LYS A 2 -65.88 30.57 35.38
CA LYS A 2 -64.68 29.89 34.84
C LYS A 2 -64.42 28.39 35.13
N LYS A 3 -64.90 27.59 34.15
CA LYS A 3 -64.36 26.36 33.52
C LYS A 3 -62.92 26.02 33.93
N ILE A 4 -62.69 24.90 34.61
CA ILE A 4 -62.58 23.51 34.10
C ILE A 4 -61.45 23.34 33.07
N THR A 5 -60.43 22.70 33.60
CA THR A 5 -59.21 22.12 33.06
C THR A 5 -59.42 21.00 32.03
N SER A 6 -58.39 20.85 31.19
CA SER A 6 -58.02 19.68 30.39
C SER A 6 -58.65 19.55 29.00
N ILE A 7 -57.82 19.77 27.97
CA ILE A 7 -57.51 18.82 26.87
C ILE A 7 -56.50 19.47 25.90
N SER A 8 -55.47 18.69 25.56
CA SER A 8 -54.55 18.84 24.42
C SER A 8 -53.55 20.00 24.42
N PHE A 9 -52.45 19.82 25.14
CA PHE A 9 -51.15 20.42 24.78
C PHE A 9 -50.49 19.52 23.71
N PHE A 10 -51.00 19.59 22.48
CA PHE A 10 -50.40 18.93 21.32
C PHE A 10 -49.35 19.88 20.72
N LEU A 11 -48.10 19.46 20.81
CA LEU A 11 -47.05 19.69 19.81
C LEU A 11 -46.91 21.13 19.26
N PHE A 12 -46.02 21.92 19.87
CA PHE A 12 -45.25 22.94 19.15
C PHE A 12 -43.81 23.04 19.70
N LEU A 13 -43.12 21.89 19.75
CA LEU A 13 -41.66 21.88 19.67
C LEU A 13 -41.28 22.08 18.20
N CYS A 14 -41.39 23.32 17.71
CA CYS A 14 -40.63 23.72 16.53
C CYS A 14 -39.15 23.72 16.92
N VAL A 15 -38.52 22.56 16.77
CA VAL A 15 -37.08 22.45 16.62
C VAL A 15 -36.73 23.22 15.36
N PHE A 16 -36.38 24.50 15.51
CA PHE A 16 -35.60 25.19 14.50
C PHE A 16 -34.27 24.45 14.40
N LYS A 17 -34.18 23.47 13.50
CA LYS A 17 -32.91 23.04 12.95
C LYS A 17 -32.33 24.26 12.27
N VAL A 18 -31.43 24.96 12.97
CA VAL A 18 -30.55 25.96 12.38
C VAL A 18 -29.72 25.20 11.35
N HIS A 19 -30.16 25.25 10.09
CA HIS A 19 -29.40 24.78 8.95
C HIS A 19 -28.36 25.87 8.67
N ALA A 20 -27.18 25.70 9.25
CA ALA A 20 -26.02 26.49 8.90
C ALA A 20 -25.80 26.45 7.38
N LEU A 21 -25.64 27.64 6.80
CA LEU A 21 -25.12 27.99 5.47
C LEU A 21 -25.01 26.81 4.49
N ILE A 22 -26.05 26.66 3.67
CA ILE A 22 -25.98 25.87 2.44
C ILE A 22 -25.05 26.65 1.48
N PRO A 23 -23.98 26.06 0.93
CA PRO A 23 -23.16 26.71 -0.08
C PRO A 23 -24.04 27.10 -1.27
N ILE A 24 -23.82 28.32 -1.79
CA ILE A 24 -24.62 28.87 -2.91
C ILE A 24 -24.60 27.93 -4.12
N GLU A 25 -23.54 27.13 -4.30
CA GLU A 25 -23.44 26.13 -5.36
C GLU A 25 -24.54 25.06 -5.29
N SER A 26 -24.99 24.64 -4.10
CA SER A 26 -26.06 23.63 -3.96
C SER A 26 -27.46 24.19 -4.24
N LEU A 27 -27.63 25.51 -4.16
CA LEU A 27 -28.87 26.20 -4.54
C LEU A 27 -28.97 26.39 -6.06
N VAL A 28 -27.83 26.49 -6.77
CA VAL A 28 -27.77 26.74 -8.21
C VAL A 28 -27.66 25.44 -9.02
N LEU A 29 -27.01 24.40 -8.49
CA LEU A 29 -26.64 23.19 -9.26
C LEU A 29 -27.30 21.89 -8.74
N GLY A 30 -28.17 21.98 -7.73
CA GLY A 30 -28.89 20.83 -7.16
C GLY A 30 -28.29 20.28 -5.85
N ASP A 31 -29.01 19.38 -5.18
CA ASP A 31 -28.69 18.90 -3.83
C ASP A 31 -27.47 17.97 -3.80
N PHE A 32 -26.31 18.51 -3.42
CA PHE A 32 -25.06 17.76 -3.21
C PHE A 32 -24.88 17.22 -1.78
N SER A 33 -25.90 17.32 -0.91
CA SER A 33 -25.81 16.90 0.50
C SER A 33 -25.36 15.44 0.67
N SER A 34 -25.74 14.54 -0.24
CA SER A 34 -25.33 13.13 -0.24
C SER A 34 -23.85 12.91 -0.58
N LEU A 35 -23.25 13.80 -1.37
CA LEU A 35 -21.81 13.79 -1.68
C LEU A 35 -21.00 14.28 -0.47
N TYR A 36 -21.44 15.35 0.17
CA TYR A 36 -20.81 15.90 1.38
C TYR A 36 -20.98 14.99 2.61
N GLN A 37 -22.10 14.29 2.74
CA GLN A 37 -22.30 13.31 3.82
C GLN A 37 -21.38 12.09 3.67
N ARG A 38 -21.09 11.66 2.43
CA ARG A 38 -20.08 10.61 2.17
C ARG A 38 -18.64 11.07 2.42
N GLU A 39 -18.39 12.37 2.47
CA GLU A 39 -17.06 12.94 2.76
C GLU A 39 -16.80 13.13 4.24
N LYS A 40 -17.86 13.10 5.07
CA LYS A 40 -17.76 13.24 6.53
C LYS A 40 -17.49 11.92 7.29
N SER A 41 -17.61 10.74 6.68
CA SER A 41 -17.58 9.47 7.42
C SER A 41 -16.20 8.91 7.74
N ASP A 42 -15.14 9.26 7.01
CA ASP A 42 -13.76 8.91 7.35
C ASP A 42 -12.77 9.78 6.54
N PRO A 43 -11.95 10.64 7.19
CA PRO A 43 -10.95 11.46 6.52
C PRO A 43 -9.84 10.63 5.83
N LEU A 44 -9.78 9.32 6.05
CA LEU A 44 -8.90 8.40 5.33
C LEU A 44 -9.59 7.74 4.12
N GLU A 45 -10.92 7.77 4.03
CA GLU A 45 -11.66 7.10 2.95
C GLU A 45 -11.42 7.78 1.58
N TYR A 46 -11.22 9.10 1.57
CA TYR A 46 -10.87 9.84 0.34
C TYR A 46 -9.44 9.54 -0.17
N ILE A 47 -8.53 9.09 0.70
CA ILE A 47 -7.16 8.67 0.32
C ILE A 47 -7.21 7.52 -0.67
N PHE A 48 -8.23 6.66 -0.50
CA PHE A 48 -8.48 5.49 -1.33
C PHE A 48 -9.59 5.70 -2.36
N ARG A 49 -10.20 6.90 -2.43
CA ARG A 49 -11.21 7.22 -3.46
C ARG A 49 -10.56 7.17 -4.84
N ARG A 50 -11.08 6.25 -5.64
CA ARG A 50 -10.68 6.03 -7.03
C ARG A 50 -11.13 7.23 -7.84
N GLU A 51 -10.22 7.75 -8.66
CA GLU A 51 -10.53 8.73 -9.71
C GLU A 51 -11.79 8.32 -10.48
N ASP A 52 -12.66 9.30 -10.72
CA ASP A 52 -13.93 9.15 -11.41
C ASP A 52 -13.71 8.46 -12.77
N PRO A 53 -14.25 7.24 -12.99
CA PRO A 53 -14.05 6.50 -14.24
C PRO A 53 -14.42 7.28 -15.49
N LEU A 54 -15.29 8.29 -15.38
CA LEU A 54 -15.78 9.11 -16.48
C LEU A 54 -14.77 10.15 -16.97
N ARG A 55 -13.78 10.52 -16.15
CA ARG A 55 -12.72 11.49 -16.49
C ARG A 55 -11.42 10.83 -16.98
N MET A 56 -11.39 9.51 -17.13
CA MET A 56 -10.18 8.75 -17.49
C MET A 56 -10.03 8.58 -19.01
N SER A 57 -8.81 8.74 -19.53
CA SER A 57 -8.48 8.41 -20.93
C SER A 57 -8.83 6.94 -21.27
N GLN A 58 -9.03 6.63 -22.56
CA GLN A 58 -9.35 5.27 -23.01
C GLN A 58 -8.28 4.24 -22.56
N ASP A 59 -7.00 4.60 -22.62
CA ASP A 59 -5.89 3.73 -22.18
C ASP A 59 -5.96 3.44 -20.68
N ASN A 60 -6.26 4.46 -19.86
CA ASN A 60 -6.41 4.30 -18.42
C ASN A 60 -7.60 3.39 -18.07
N ARG A 61 -8.67 3.40 -18.87
CA ARG A 61 -9.79 2.46 -18.73
C ARG A 61 -9.36 1.02 -19.08
N GLY A 62 -8.51 0.84 -20.09
CA GLY A 62 -7.90 -0.45 -20.45
C GLY A 62 -7.10 -1.05 -19.30
N PHE A 63 -6.16 -0.28 -18.73
CA PHE A 63 -5.35 -0.73 -17.59
C PHE A 63 -6.17 -1.01 -16.34
N LYS A 64 -7.22 -0.21 -16.07
CA LYS A 64 -8.14 -0.44 -14.94
C LYS A 64 -8.94 -1.73 -15.11
N ARG A 65 -9.35 -2.06 -16.34
CA ARG A 65 -10.00 -3.36 -16.66
C ARG A 65 -9.04 -4.52 -16.44
N GLN A 66 -7.78 -4.41 -16.87
CA GLN A 66 -6.76 -5.44 -16.66
C GLN A 66 -6.51 -5.70 -15.17
N LEU A 67 -6.35 -4.64 -14.36
CA LEU A 67 -6.22 -4.74 -12.91
C LEU A 67 -7.48 -5.31 -12.24
N GLY A 68 -8.65 -4.92 -12.75
CA GLY A 68 -9.93 -5.47 -12.32
C GLY A 68 -10.06 -6.97 -12.59
N TYR A 69 -9.61 -7.43 -13.75
CA TYR A 69 -9.52 -8.84 -14.11
C TYR A 69 -8.55 -9.59 -13.19
N PHE A 70 -7.34 -9.07 -12.98
CA PHE A 70 -6.34 -9.63 -12.07
C PHE A 70 -6.88 -9.77 -10.64
N ARG A 71 -7.52 -8.73 -10.11
CA ARG A 71 -8.18 -8.78 -8.80
C ARG A 71 -9.30 -9.84 -8.78
N GLY A 72 -10.13 -9.86 -9.82
CA GLY A 72 -11.21 -10.84 -9.96
C GLY A 72 -10.72 -12.28 -9.94
N PHE A 73 -9.59 -12.54 -10.60
CA PHE A 73 -8.92 -13.84 -10.64
C PHE A 73 -8.54 -14.35 -9.24
N TYR A 74 -7.91 -13.51 -8.43
CA TYR A 74 -7.57 -13.87 -7.04
C TYR A 74 -8.80 -14.00 -6.13
N LEU A 75 -9.79 -13.13 -6.29
CA LEU A 75 -11.03 -13.21 -5.52
C LEU A 75 -11.80 -14.51 -5.80
N GLU A 76 -11.80 -14.99 -7.04
CA GLU A 76 -12.39 -16.28 -7.40
C GLU A 76 -11.66 -17.44 -6.73
N GLY A 77 -10.32 -17.44 -6.75
CA GLY A 77 -9.50 -18.41 -6.01
C GLY A 77 -9.77 -18.39 -4.51
N GLN A 78 -9.86 -17.20 -3.90
CA GLN A 78 -10.18 -17.07 -2.48
C GLN A 78 -11.58 -17.62 -2.16
N LYS A 79 -12.57 -17.39 -3.03
CA LYS A 79 -13.91 -17.98 -2.89
C LYS A 79 -13.87 -19.50 -2.95
N LEU A 80 -13.12 -20.09 -3.89
CA LEU A 80 -12.95 -21.54 -3.98
C LEU A 80 -12.26 -22.11 -2.73
N LYS A 81 -11.19 -21.46 -2.25
CA LYS A 81 -10.51 -21.86 -1.01
C LYS A 81 -11.45 -21.82 0.19
N ASN A 82 -12.24 -20.75 0.33
CA ASN A 82 -13.22 -20.63 1.41
C ASN A 82 -14.36 -21.65 1.28
N TYR A 83 -14.79 -21.94 0.05
CA TYR A 83 -15.79 -22.96 -0.23
C TYR A 83 -15.36 -24.35 0.27
N CYS A 84 -14.06 -24.69 0.14
CA CYS A 84 -13.53 -25.98 0.57
C CYS A 84 -13.43 -26.18 2.09
N LYS A 85 -13.53 -25.13 2.91
CA LYS A 85 -13.45 -25.24 4.38
C LYS A 85 -14.55 -26.10 5.02
N VAL A 86 -15.64 -26.34 4.30
CA VAL A 86 -16.82 -27.07 4.79
C VAL A 86 -16.68 -28.61 4.65
N GLY A 87 -15.55 -29.12 4.14
CA GLY A 87 -15.30 -30.57 4.09
C GLY A 87 -16.25 -31.34 3.16
N ARG A 88 -16.54 -30.77 1.99
CA ARG A 88 -17.50 -31.35 1.03
C ARG A 88 -16.88 -32.56 0.31
N LYS A 89 -17.70 -33.59 0.11
CA LYS A 89 -17.33 -34.80 -0.67
C LYS A 89 -18.10 -34.86 -1.98
N VAL A 90 -17.48 -35.38 -3.02
CA VAL A 90 -18.06 -35.65 -4.32
C VAL A 90 -18.24 -37.16 -4.52
N ARG A 91 -19.41 -37.56 -5.02
CA ARG A 91 -19.71 -38.97 -5.31
C ARG A 91 -20.15 -39.10 -6.76
N TYR A 92 -19.45 -39.93 -7.53
CA TYR A 92 -19.85 -40.32 -8.88
C TYR A 92 -20.48 -41.72 -8.84
N SER A 93 -21.24 -42.08 -9.87
CA SER A 93 -21.93 -43.38 -9.92
C SER A 93 -20.92 -44.51 -10.02
N THR A 94 -19.84 -44.29 -10.78
CA THR A 94 -18.75 -45.25 -10.94
C THR A 94 -17.39 -44.62 -10.69
N TYR A 95 -16.40 -45.47 -10.36
CA TYR A 95 -15.01 -45.04 -10.23
C TYR A 95 -14.46 -44.50 -11.56
N LYS A 96 -14.86 -45.10 -12.70
CA LYS A 96 -14.47 -44.65 -14.06
C LYS A 96 -14.88 -43.20 -14.30
N GLU A 97 -16.14 -42.84 -14.00
CA GLU A 97 -16.64 -41.46 -14.15
C GLU A 97 -15.82 -40.44 -13.35
N ARG A 98 -15.48 -40.77 -12.10
CA ARG A 98 -14.63 -39.92 -11.25
C ARG A 98 -13.25 -39.72 -11.86
N VAL A 99 -12.62 -40.79 -12.33
CA VAL A 99 -11.28 -40.74 -12.94
C VAL A 99 -11.31 -39.94 -14.24
N GLU A 100 -12.30 -40.14 -15.11
CA GLU A 100 -12.43 -39.39 -16.37
C GLU A 100 -12.68 -37.91 -16.15
N THR A 101 -13.47 -37.55 -15.12
CA THR A 101 -13.69 -36.16 -14.76
C THR A 101 -12.42 -35.49 -14.23
N LYS A 102 -11.68 -36.17 -13.33
CA LYS A 102 -10.35 -35.72 -12.88
C LYS A 102 -9.41 -35.51 -14.06
N ARG A 103 -9.35 -36.51 -14.94
CA ARG A 103 -8.47 -36.50 -16.12
C ARG A 103 -8.82 -35.36 -17.07
N SER A 104 -10.10 -35.12 -17.34
CA SER A 104 -10.57 -34.01 -18.18
C SER A 104 -10.20 -32.64 -17.61
N LEU A 105 -10.28 -32.49 -16.28
CA LEU A 105 -9.89 -31.27 -15.58
C LEU A 105 -8.36 -31.04 -15.64
N LEU A 106 -7.56 -32.07 -15.36
CA LEU A 106 -6.10 -32.02 -15.47
C LEU A 106 -5.64 -31.81 -16.92
N ALA A 107 -6.31 -32.44 -17.88
CA ALA A 107 -6.03 -32.29 -19.31
C ALA A 107 -6.38 -30.88 -19.81
N THR A 108 -7.44 -30.27 -19.31
CA THR A 108 -7.76 -28.87 -19.63
C THR A 108 -6.67 -27.94 -19.11
N LEU A 109 -6.21 -28.15 -17.87
CA LEU A 109 -5.06 -27.41 -17.32
C LEU A 109 -3.78 -27.64 -18.16
N GLN A 110 -3.47 -28.89 -18.52
CA GLN A 110 -2.32 -29.24 -19.35
C GLN A 110 -2.39 -28.57 -20.73
N TYR A 111 -3.53 -28.62 -21.41
CA TYR A 111 -3.71 -27.98 -22.72
C TYR A 111 -3.45 -26.48 -22.64
N ILE A 112 -4.10 -25.80 -21.69
CA ILE A 112 -3.96 -24.34 -21.55
C ILE A 112 -2.53 -23.98 -21.16
N GLY A 113 -1.93 -24.74 -20.24
CA GLY A 113 -0.56 -24.55 -19.78
C GLY A 113 0.47 -24.70 -20.89
N ILE A 114 0.37 -25.77 -21.69
CA ILE A 114 1.23 -26.00 -22.85
C ILE A 114 1.07 -24.87 -23.87
N ASP A 115 -0.16 -24.49 -24.19
CA ASP A 115 -0.46 -23.45 -25.19
C ASP A 115 0.06 -22.06 -24.75
N LEU A 116 -0.11 -21.70 -23.47
CA LEU A 116 0.42 -20.45 -22.91
C LEU A 116 1.96 -20.46 -22.86
N THR A 117 2.55 -21.51 -22.33
CA THR A 117 4.02 -21.58 -22.15
C THR A 117 4.76 -21.73 -23.47
N LEU A 118 4.20 -22.44 -24.46
CA LEU A 118 4.77 -22.53 -25.81
C LEU A 118 4.89 -21.15 -26.45
N ARG A 119 3.81 -20.36 -26.39
CA ARG A 119 3.80 -18.99 -26.91
C ARG A 119 4.73 -18.07 -26.12
N ALA A 120 4.64 -18.09 -24.79
CA ALA A 120 5.50 -17.30 -23.91
C ALA A 120 6.99 -17.58 -24.12
N ILE A 121 7.42 -18.85 -24.14
CA ILE A 121 8.81 -19.25 -24.41
C ILE A 121 9.27 -18.70 -25.76
N SER A 122 8.42 -18.77 -26.78
CA SER A 122 8.76 -18.29 -28.12
C SER A 122 8.89 -16.77 -28.17
N ASP A 123 8.03 -16.04 -27.47
CA ASP A 123 8.04 -14.58 -27.41
C ASP A 123 9.22 -14.08 -26.54
N TYR A 124 9.45 -14.64 -25.35
CA TYR A 124 10.64 -14.33 -24.54
C TYR A 124 11.94 -14.65 -25.28
N SER A 125 12.00 -15.75 -26.04
CA SER A 125 13.21 -16.07 -26.82
C SER A 125 13.52 -15.01 -27.88
N LYS A 126 12.50 -14.32 -28.42
CA LYS A 126 12.70 -13.21 -29.36
C LYS A 126 13.15 -11.95 -28.63
N GLU A 127 12.53 -11.63 -27.50
CA GLU A 127 12.91 -10.45 -26.69
C GLU A 127 14.33 -10.56 -26.14
N ILE A 128 14.80 -11.78 -25.81
CA ILE A 128 16.18 -12.03 -25.35
C ILE A 128 17.17 -12.19 -26.54
N GLU A 129 16.68 -12.07 -27.78
CA GLU A 129 17.47 -12.18 -29.02
C GLU A 129 18.17 -13.55 -29.20
N LEU A 130 17.49 -14.62 -28.82
CA LEU A 130 18.02 -15.97 -28.86
C LEU A 130 18.14 -16.47 -30.32
N LYS A 131 19.32 -17.00 -30.70
CA LYS A 131 19.55 -17.50 -32.07
C LYS A 131 18.61 -18.66 -32.39
N LYS A 132 18.19 -18.76 -33.65
CA LYS A 132 17.29 -19.84 -34.11
C LYS A 132 17.84 -21.25 -33.85
N SER A 133 19.16 -21.44 -33.96
CA SER A 133 19.83 -22.71 -33.64
C SER A 133 19.64 -23.10 -32.18
N ASP A 134 19.86 -22.15 -31.28
CA ASP A 134 19.84 -22.34 -29.83
C ASP A 134 18.40 -22.57 -29.37
N PHE A 135 17.44 -21.86 -29.98
CA PHE A 135 16.02 -22.08 -29.77
C PHE A 135 15.58 -23.47 -30.20
N ASN A 136 16.01 -23.94 -31.38
CA ASN A 136 15.71 -25.30 -31.84
C ASN A 136 16.29 -26.37 -30.89
N ASN A 137 17.52 -26.18 -30.41
CA ASN A 137 18.15 -27.07 -29.44
C ASN A 137 17.38 -27.09 -28.11
N LEU A 138 16.96 -25.91 -27.62
CA LEU A 138 16.11 -25.79 -26.43
C LEU A 138 14.80 -26.57 -26.61
N VAL A 139 14.08 -26.33 -27.72
CA VAL A 139 12.80 -26.99 -28.02
C VAL A 139 12.98 -28.51 -28.10
N GLN A 140 14.02 -29.00 -28.77
CA GLN A 140 14.31 -30.43 -28.83
C GLN A 140 14.57 -31.02 -27.44
N ASN A 141 15.40 -30.36 -26.63
CA ASN A 141 15.73 -30.82 -25.30
C ASN A 141 14.51 -30.83 -24.37
N VAL A 142 13.71 -29.78 -24.39
CA VAL A 142 12.54 -29.69 -23.51
C VAL A 142 11.46 -30.68 -23.94
N THR A 143 11.22 -30.84 -25.25
CA THR A 143 10.19 -31.76 -25.75
C THR A 143 10.58 -33.24 -25.63
N ASN A 144 11.83 -33.62 -25.93
CA ASN A 144 12.24 -35.03 -25.88
C ASN A 144 12.45 -35.53 -24.45
N ASN A 145 12.99 -34.69 -23.56
CA ASN A 145 13.44 -35.16 -22.24
C ASN A 145 12.37 -35.09 -21.16
N PHE A 146 11.40 -34.18 -21.29
CA PHE A 146 10.41 -33.90 -20.23
C PHE A 146 8.98 -34.25 -20.61
N CYS A 147 8.65 -34.35 -21.90
CA CYS A 147 7.29 -34.72 -22.30
C CYS A 147 7.05 -36.21 -22.13
N SER A 148 5.99 -36.56 -21.40
CA SER A 148 5.55 -37.94 -21.29
C SER A 148 5.19 -38.52 -22.66
N LYS A 149 5.55 -39.78 -22.90
CA LYS A 149 5.13 -40.53 -24.09
C LYS A 149 3.62 -40.78 -24.13
N ASN A 150 2.97 -40.75 -22.96
CA ASN A 150 1.54 -41.05 -22.80
C ASN A 150 0.65 -39.78 -22.90
N MET A 151 1.21 -38.63 -23.27
CA MET A 151 0.45 -37.40 -23.46
C MET A 151 -0.37 -37.49 -24.75
N THR A 152 -1.70 -37.43 -24.64
CA THR A 152 -2.60 -37.62 -25.80
C THR A 152 -3.19 -36.34 -26.36
N ILE A 153 -3.09 -35.23 -25.63
CA ILE A 153 -3.68 -33.94 -26.02
C ILE A 153 -3.02 -33.40 -27.29
N ILE A 154 -1.70 -33.54 -27.37
CA ILE A 154 -0.87 -33.08 -28.47
C ILE A 154 0.36 -33.98 -28.59
N SER A 155 0.76 -34.33 -29.81
CA SER A 155 1.95 -35.16 -30.03
C SER A 155 3.23 -34.33 -29.88
N GLN A 156 4.34 -34.99 -29.49
CA GLN A 156 5.65 -34.34 -29.41
C GLN A 156 6.09 -33.73 -30.76
N ARG A 157 5.74 -34.39 -31.88
CA ARG A 157 6.00 -33.87 -33.23
C ARG A 157 5.24 -32.58 -33.48
N GLN A 158 3.96 -32.52 -33.09
CA GLN A 158 3.15 -31.31 -33.25
C GLN A 158 3.63 -30.18 -32.34
N LEU A 159 4.08 -30.48 -31.12
CA LEU A 159 4.68 -29.48 -30.22
C LEU A 159 5.89 -28.81 -30.86
N LYS A 160 6.84 -29.58 -31.39
CA LYS A 160 8.03 -29.04 -32.07
C LYS A 160 7.65 -28.15 -33.25
N LYS A 161 6.69 -28.60 -34.07
CA LYS A 161 6.17 -27.81 -35.19
C LYS A 161 5.56 -26.49 -34.71
N ASN A 162 4.75 -26.51 -33.66
CA ASN A 162 4.10 -25.33 -33.10
C ASN A 162 5.13 -24.32 -32.55
N PHE A 163 6.17 -24.78 -31.83
CA PHE A 163 7.27 -23.91 -31.38
C PHE A 163 7.97 -23.22 -32.56
N GLN A 164 8.31 -23.98 -33.60
CA GLN A 164 9.00 -23.45 -34.77
C GLN A 164 8.16 -22.43 -35.54
N LEU A 165 6.86 -22.69 -35.68
CA LEU A 165 5.90 -21.78 -36.30
C LEU A 165 5.77 -20.49 -35.49
N GLN A 166 5.60 -20.58 -34.17
CA GLN A 166 5.47 -19.40 -33.32
C GLN A 166 6.73 -18.54 -33.33
N PHE A 167 7.91 -19.17 -33.29
CA PHE A 167 9.19 -18.46 -33.34
C PHE A 167 9.43 -17.82 -34.72
N SER A 168 9.19 -18.54 -35.82
CA SER A 168 9.55 -18.04 -37.16
C SER A 168 8.53 -17.08 -37.77
N SER A 169 7.23 -17.34 -37.60
CA SER A 169 6.16 -16.62 -38.32
C SER A 169 5.53 -15.49 -37.52
N GLY A 170 5.96 -15.27 -36.27
CA GLY A 170 5.35 -14.26 -35.40
C GLY A 170 3.86 -14.51 -35.24
N GLY A 171 3.47 -15.72 -34.83
CA GLY A 171 2.07 -16.11 -34.59
C GLY A 171 1.37 -15.21 -33.56
N GLU A 172 0.17 -15.60 -33.10
CA GLU A 172 -0.55 -14.82 -32.08
C GLU A 172 0.38 -14.54 -30.88
N LYS A 173 0.82 -13.28 -30.74
CA LYS A 173 1.72 -12.85 -29.67
C LYS A 173 0.98 -13.02 -28.36
N VAL A 174 1.54 -13.79 -27.43
CA VAL A 174 1.12 -13.67 -26.04
C VAL A 174 1.70 -12.35 -25.54
N GLN A 175 0.85 -11.49 -24.97
CA GLN A 175 1.35 -10.33 -24.26
C GLN A 175 2.18 -10.85 -23.07
N ILE A 176 3.50 -10.81 -23.22
CA ILE A 176 4.43 -11.02 -22.11
C ILE A 176 3.98 -10.09 -20.98
N PRO A 177 3.93 -10.58 -19.72
CA PRO A 177 3.55 -9.75 -18.60
C PRO A 177 4.40 -8.48 -18.55
N ASN A 178 3.75 -7.33 -18.77
CA ASN A 178 4.41 -6.04 -18.89
C ASN A 178 3.51 -4.95 -18.31
N ILE A 179 4.11 -4.02 -17.55
CA ILE A 179 3.45 -2.87 -16.93
C ILE A 179 4.03 -1.51 -17.34
N GLU A 180 5.00 -1.43 -18.25
CA GLU A 180 5.71 -0.19 -18.66
C GLU A 180 4.81 1.02 -18.87
N LYS A 181 3.66 0.83 -19.54
CA LYS A 181 2.72 1.90 -19.87
C LYS A 181 1.60 2.08 -18.84
N ASN A 182 1.59 1.30 -17.76
CA ASN A 182 0.49 1.26 -16.82
C ASN A 182 0.66 2.34 -15.72
N PRO A 183 -0.18 3.40 -15.72
CA PRO A 183 -0.02 4.51 -14.79
C PRO A 183 -0.39 4.15 -13.35
N PHE A 184 -0.91 2.95 -13.08
CA PHE A 184 -1.24 2.50 -11.73
C PHE A 184 -0.05 1.88 -10.99
N PHE A 185 1.03 1.52 -11.68
CA PHE A 185 2.25 1.03 -11.05
C PHE A 185 3.28 2.15 -10.81
N PRO A 186 3.92 2.20 -9.62
CA PRO A 186 4.96 3.18 -9.32
C PRO A 186 6.14 3.09 -10.29
N ARG A 187 6.81 4.23 -10.55
CA ARG A 187 7.96 4.30 -11.46
C ARG A 187 9.10 3.36 -11.06
N SER A 188 9.31 3.14 -9.77
CA SER A 188 10.32 2.18 -9.29
C SER A 188 10.06 0.77 -9.83
N LEU A 189 8.80 0.31 -9.84
CA LEU A 189 8.44 -0.99 -10.39
C LEU A 189 8.50 -1.03 -11.92
N LEU A 190 8.36 0.11 -12.61
CA LEU A 190 8.53 0.20 -14.06
C LEU A 190 9.99 -0.01 -14.47
N GLN A 191 10.93 0.60 -13.73
CA GLN A 191 12.36 0.44 -13.99
C GLN A 191 12.83 -1.02 -13.82
N ILE A 192 12.26 -1.73 -12.85
CA ILE A 192 12.54 -3.16 -12.63
C ILE A 192 11.90 -4.02 -13.74
N ASN A 193 10.75 -3.60 -14.27
CA ASN A 193 10.10 -4.30 -15.37
C ASN A 193 10.89 -4.24 -16.68
N GLU A 194 11.75 -3.24 -16.85
CA GLU A 194 12.67 -3.10 -18.00
C GLU A 194 13.98 -3.89 -17.85
N ASP A 195 14.24 -4.53 -16.70
CA ASP A 195 15.48 -5.29 -16.47
C ASP A 195 15.53 -6.58 -17.32
N ARG A 196 16.62 -6.75 -18.07
CA ARG A 196 16.90 -7.96 -18.87
C ARG A 196 16.96 -9.22 -18.00
N GLU A 197 17.50 -9.12 -16.78
CA GLU A 197 17.60 -10.26 -15.89
C GLU A 197 16.21 -10.77 -15.44
N ARG A 198 15.22 -9.89 -15.31
CA ARG A 198 13.82 -10.30 -15.08
C ARG A 198 13.30 -11.14 -16.22
N LEU A 199 13.50 -10.70 -17.47
CA LEU A 199 13.06 -11.44 -18.66
C LEU A 199 13.69 -12.83 -18.71
N GLU A 200 14.97 -12.95 -18.36
CA GLU A 200 15.67 -14.24 -18.27
C GLU A 200 15.08 -15.14 -17.18
N GLN A 201 14.76 -14.60 -16.00
CA GLN A 201 14.10 -15.36 -14.93
C GLN A 201 12.69 -15.82 -15.32
N GLU A 202 11.86 -14.93 -15.86
CA GLU A 202 10.51 -15.27 -16.34
C GLU A 202 10.55 -16.31 -17.47
N PHE A 203 11.54 -16.20 -18.38
CA PHE A 203 11.79 -17.19 -19.41
C PHE A 203 12.13 -18.56 -18.81
N MET A 204 13.02 -18.61 -17.83
CA MET A 204 13.40 -19.83 -17.12
C MET A 204 12.20 -20.47 -16.40
N TYR A 205 11.36 -19.70 -15.72
CA TYR A 205 10.14 -20.22 -15.10
C TYR A 205 9.08 -20.65 -16.11
N SER A 206 9.00 -19.99 -17.27
CA SER A 206 8.14 -20.41 -18.38
C SER A 206 8.57 -21.78 -18.94
N ILE A 207 9.88 -22.04 -19.03
CA ILE A 207 10.42 -23.37 -19.38
C ILE A 207 10.08 -24.40 -18.30
N LYS A 208 10.24 -24.07 -17.01
CA LYS A 208 9.89 -24.98 -15.90
C LYS A 208 8.39 -25.31 -15.90
N LEU A 209 7.52 -24.33 -16.17
CA LEU A 209 6.09 -24.54 -16.35
C LEU A 209 5.81 -25.49 -17.51
N PHE A 210 6.42 -25.27 -18.68
CA PHE A 210 6.26 -26.17 -19.82
C PHE A 210 6.68 -27.60 -19.46
N ARG A 211 7.83 -27.78 -18.80
CA ARG A 211 8.30 -29.09 -18.31
C ARG A 211 7.28 -29.73 -17.36
N SER A 212 6.69 -28.93 -16.46
CA SER A 212 5.66 -29.41 -15.54
C SER A 212 4.45 -29.95 -16.29
N PHE A 213 3.87 -29.15 -17.20
CA PHE A 213 2.74 -29.57 -18.01
C PHE A 213 3.06 -30.78 -18.90
N CYS A 214 4.21 -30.78 -19.56
CA CYS A 214 4.60 -31.89 -20.44
C CYS A 214 4.88 -33.19 -19.69
N SER A 215 5.31 -33.11 -18.42
CA SER A 215 5.62 -34.30 -17.63
C SER A 215 4.40 -35.17 -17.36
N TRP A 216 3.19 -34.62 -17.33
CA TRP A 216 1.99 -35.38 -16.97
C TRP A 216 1.53 -36.33 -18.09
N GLY A 217 1.43 -37.61 -17.76
CA GLY A 217 1.19 -38.72 -18.69
C GLY A 217 -0.22 -39.30 -18.68
N ASN A 218 -1.23 -38.46 -18.42
CA ASN A 218 -2.65 -38.82 -18.41
C ASN A 218 -3.13 -39.77 -17.28
N ASP A 219 -2.32 -39.91 -16.22
CA ASP A 219 -2.69 -40.63 -15.00
C ASP A 219 -3.31 -39.66 -13.98
N ALA A 220 -4.59 -39.87 -13.65
CA ALA A 220 -5.32 -39.01 -12.70
C ALA A 220 -4.89 -39.21 -11.24
N GLN A 221 -4.22 -40.33 -10.92
CA GLN A 221 -3.72 -40.60 -9.57
C GLN A 221 -2.31 -40.04 -9.35
N ASN A 222 -1.55 -39.86 -10.44
CA ASN A 222 -0.18 -39.35 -10.39
C ASN A 222 -0.07 -38.01 -11.12
N LEU A 223 -0.14 -36.93 -10.34
CA LEU A 223 -0.08 -35.56 -10.84
C LEU A 223 1.33 -35.15 -11.30
N ARG A 224 2.38 -35.94 -11.00
CA ARG A 224 3.78 -35.63 -11.33
C ARG A 224 4.13 -34.18 -10.93
N LEU A 225 4.66 -33.37 -11.84
CA LEU A 225 5.06 -31.98 -11.54
C LEU A 225 3.90 -30.99 -11.49
N LEU A 226 2.65 -31.40 -11.77
CA LEU A 226 1.48 -30.52 -11.77
C LEU A 226 0.97 -30.16 -10.36
N VAL A 227 1.40 -30.90 -9.32
CA VAL A 227 0.94 -30.74 -7.93
C VAL A 227 0.78 -29.27 -7.49
N PRO A 228 1.79 -28.39 -7.58
CA PRO A 228 1.66 -26.99 -7.16
C PRO A 228 0.59 -26.21 -7.93
N LEU A 229 0.43 -26.47 -9.22
CA LEU A 229 -0.54 -25.79 -10.08
C LEU A 229 -1.97 -26.25 -9.81
N VAL A 230 -2.14 -27.55 -9.61
CA VAL A 230 -3.43 -28.20 -9.32
C VAL A 230 -3.88 -27.90 -7.90
N LYS A 231 -2.95 -27.75 -6.96
CA LYS A 231 -3.25 -27.36 -5.58
C LYS A 231 -3.70 -25.91 -5.47
N HIS A 232 -3.21 -25.03 -6.35
CA HIS A 232 -3.46 -23.59 -6.22
C HIS A 232 -4.91 -23.20 -6.59
N PRO A 233 -5.66 -22.58 -5.66
CA PRO A 233 -7.10 -22.35 -5.84
C PRO A 233 -7.43 -21.37 -6.96
N SER A 234 -6.60 -20.34 -7.23
CA SER A 234 -6.87 -19.40 -8.33
C SER A 234 -6.68 -20.04 -9.70
N ILE A 235 -5.72 -20.97 -9.84
CA ILE A 235 -5.50 -21.71 -11.10
C ILE A 235 -6.67 -22.67 -11.30
N MET A 236 -7.07 -23.39 -10.25
CA MET A 236 -8.18 -24.33 -10.36
C MET A 236 -9.53 -23.64 -10.57
N ALA A 237 -9.79 -22.52 -9.92
CA ALA A 237 -10.96 -21.69 -10.21
C ALA A 237 -10.99 -21.27 -11.68
N PHE A 238 -9.83 -20.87 -12.24
CA PHE A 238 -9.70 -20.56 -13.65
C PHE A 238 -10.01 -21.77 -14.56
N VAL A 239 -9.48 -22.96 -14.26
CA VAL A 239 -9.76 -24.18 -15.03
C VAL A 239 -11.25 -24.54 -14.98
N ILE A 240 -11.87 -24.48 -13.80
CA ILE A 240 -13.31 -24.70 -13.62
C ILE A 240 -14.12 -23.69 -14.43
N ARG A 241 -13.69 -22.43 -14.45
CA ARG A 241 -14.30 -21.36 -15.24
C ARG A 241 -14.21 -21.64 -16.75
N GLN A 242 -13.09 -22.17 -17.24
CA GLN A 242 -12.94 -22.58 -18.64
C GLN A 242 -13.89 -23.74 -18.99
N LEU A 243 -13.95 -24.77 -18.14
CA LEU A 243 -14.82 -25.94 -18.32
C LEU A 243 -16.32 -25.59 -18.29
N THR A 244 -16.69 -24.52 -17.59
CA THR A 244 -18.08 -24.06 -17.45
C THR A 244 -18.47 -22.96 -18.45
N ASN A 245 -17.62 -22.66 -19.44
CA ASN A 245 -17.84 -21.61 -20.45
C ASN A 245 -18.16 -20.23 -19.87
N LYS A 246 -17.41 -19.86 -18.83
CA LYS A 246 -17.50 -18.54 -18.22
C LYS A 246 -16.22 -17.76 -18.46
N GLY A 247 -16.33 -16.44 -18.51
CA GLY A 247 -15.21 -15.49 -18.54
C GLY A 247 -15.40 -14.43 -17.49
N LEU A 248 -14.30 -13.86 -17.00
CA LEU A 248 -14.36 -12.67 -16.14
C LEU A 248 -14.47 -11.42 -17.01
N ILE A 249 -15.42 -10.55 -16.66
CA ILE A 249 -15.57 -9.22 -17.22
C ILE A 249 -15.56 -8.23 -16.08
N TRP A 250 -14.86 -7.11 -16.27
CA TRP A 250 -14.85 -6.03 -15.30
C TRP A 250 -16.03 -5.09 -15.53
N ASP A 251 -16.87 -4.93 -14.51
CA ASP A 251 -17.90 -3.88 -14.49
C ASP A 251 -17.29 -2.59 -13.92
N PRO A 252 -17.15 -1.53 -14.73
CA PRO A 252 -16.59 -0.26 -14.28
C PRO A 252 -17.52 0.50 -13.32
N ILE A 253 -18.84 0.28 -13.39
CA ILE A 253 -19.84 0.97 -12.57
C ILE A 253 -19.81 0.40 -11.16
N GLN A 254 -19.93 -0.93 -11.04
CA GLN A 254 -19.88 -1.59 -9.74
C GLN A 254 -18.46 -1.81 -9.22
N ASN A 255 -17.44 -1.56 -10.06
CA ASN A 255 -16.03 -1.74 -9.73
C ASN A 255 -15.74 -3.16 -9.22
N LYS A 256 -16.37 -4.15 -9.88
CA LYS A 256 -16.35 -5.58 -9.52
C LYS A 256 -16.15 -6.45 -10.77
N ALA A 257 -15.52 -7.61 -10.57
CA ALA A 257 -15.43 -8.62 -11.61
C ALA A 257 -16.68 -9.49 -11.60
N LEU A 258 -17.33 -9.60 -12.76
CA LEU A 258 -18.53 -10.40 -12.99
C LEU A 258 -18.20 -11.59 -13.90
N LEU A 259 -18.95 -12.66 -13.75
CA LEU A 259 -18.87 -13.82 -14.64
C LEU A 259 -19.89 -13.64 -15.78
N LYS A 260 -19.42 -13.71 -17.03
CA LYS A 260 -20.27 -13.76 -18.22
C LYS A 260 -20.01 -15.04 -18.99
N THR A 261 -21.02 -15.56 -19.68
CA THR A 261 -20.84 -16.69 -20.59
C THR A 261 -19.87 -16.34 -21.71
N ASN A 262 -18.89 -17.21 -21.95
CA ASN A 262 -17.92 -17.11 -23.02
C ASN A 262 -17.80 -18.47 -23.73
N LEU A 263 -18.20 -18.53 -25.00
CA LEU A 263 -18.18 -19.76 -25.80
C LEU A 263 -16.79 -20.08 -26.38
N LYS A 264 -15.82 -19.17 -26.27
CA LYS A 264 -14.45 -19.35 -26.78
C LYS A 264 -13.50 -19.99 -25.77
N THR A 265 -14.01 -20.46 -24.64
CA THR A 265 -13.21 -21.15 -23.60
C THR A 265 -12.68 -22.49 -24.10
N VAL A 266 -11.65 -22.99 -23.43
CA VAL A 266 -11.06 -24.30 -23.74
C VAL A 266 -11.73 -25.38 -22.90
N GLN A 267 -12.23 -26.42 -23.56
CA GLN A 267 -12.80 -27.60 -22.92
C GLN A 267 -12.13 -28.85 -23.49
N VAL A 268 -11.53 -29.66 -22.63
CA VAL A 268 -10.91 -30.93 -23.01
C VAL A 268 -11.70 -32.06 -22.35
N TRP A 269 -12.15 -33.01 -23.17
CA TRP A 269 -12.80 -34.23 -22.69
C TRP A 269 -11.85 -35.40 -22.85
N CYS A 270 -11.78 -36.24 -21.81
CA CYS A 270 -11.00 -37.46 -21.81
C CYS A 270 -11.92 -38.67 -21.71
N GLU A 271 -11.85 -39.52 -22.73
CA GLU A 271 -12.49 -40.82 -22.74
C GLU A 271 -11.37 -41.85 -22.55
N GLU A 272 -11.41 -42.59 -21.45
CA GLU A 272 -10.30 -43.45 -21.04
C GLU A 272 -8.97 -42.68 -21.06
N PHE A 273 -7.94 -43.18 -21.75
CA PHE A 273 -6.64 -42.55 -21.85
C PHE A 273 -6.51 -41.56 -23.02
N ILE A 274 -7.59 -41.20 -23.72
CA ILE A 274 -7.54 -40.29 -24.87
C ILE A 274 -8.24 -38.98 -24.53
N CYS A 275 -7.47 -37.91 -24.43
CA CYS A 275 -7.95 -36.55 -24.20
C CYS A 275 -7.94 -35.72 -25.47
N ARG A 276 -9.06 -35.06 -25.81
CA ARG A 276 -9.18 -34.17 -26.97
C ARG A 276 -9.95 -32.91 -26.63
N ARG A 277 -9.58 -31.79 -27.27
CA ARG A 277 -10.38 -30.56 -27.21
C ARG A 277 -11.74 -30.81 -27.89
N VAL A 278 -12.82 -30.42 -27.22
CA VAL A 278 -14.19 -30.59 -27.72
C VAL A 278 -14.95 -29.26 -27.65
N GLY A 279 -16.00 -29.13 -28.45
CA GLY A 279 -16.90 -27.97 -28.38
C GLY A 279 -17.93 -28.09 -27.26
N HIS A 280 -18.55 -26.97 -26.89
CA HIS A 280 -19.48 -26.87 -25.76
C HIS A 280 -20.63 -27.87 -25.78
N LYS A 281 -21.31 -28.02 -26.93
CA LYS A 281 -22.43 -28.95 -27.06
C LYS A 281 -22.00 -30.39 -26.75
N LYS A 282 -20.85 -30.81 -27.30
CA LYS A 282 -20.32 -32.15 -27.08
C LYS A 282 -19.86 -32.34 -25.62
N PHE A 283 -19.20 -31.34 -25.04
CA PHE A 283 -18.78 -31.39 -23.64
C PHE A 283 -19.97 -31.49 -22.67
N ASN A 284 -21.02 -30.69 -22.89
CA ASN A 284 -22.24 -30.74 -22.08
C ASN A 284 -22.97 -32.08 -22.17
N ASN A 285 -22.86 -32.80 -23.28
CA ASN A 285 -23.50 -34.11 -23.42
C ASN A 285 -22.68 -35.24 -22.79
N LEU A 286 -21.35 -35.10 -22.75
CA LEU A 286 -20.44 -36.17 -22.28
C LEU A 286 -20.05 -36.07 -20.81
N HIS A 287 -20.11 -34.88 -20.20
CA HIS A 287 -19.65 -34.72 -18.82
C HIS A 287 -20.48 -35.53 -17.83
N TRP A 288 -19.79 -36.20 -16.92
CA TRP A 288 -20.41 -36.89 -15.80
C TRP A 288 -20.82 -35.90 -14.70
N LYS A 289 -22.02 -36.07 -14.16
CA LYS A 289 -22.53 -35.32 -13.01
C LYS A 289 -22.36 -36.14 -11.74
N SER A 290 -22.02 -35.46 -10.65
CA SER A 290 -21.96 -36.13 -9.35
C SER A 290 -23.36 -36.32 -8.76
N ILE A 291 -23.54 -37.39 -7.98
CA ILE A 291 -24.80 -37.73 -7.33
C ILE A 291 -25.15 -36.65 -6.32
N GLY A 292 -26.36 -36.09 -6.43
CA GLY A 292 -26.88 -35.08 -5.50
C GLY A 292 -26.43 -33.64 -5.79
N SER A 293 -25.70 -33.40 -6.87
CA SER A 293 -25.30 -32.05 -7.25
C SER A 293 -26.30 -31.34 -8.14
N LYS A 294 -26.40 -30.02 -7.92
CA LYS A 294 -27.29 -29.14 -8.69
C LYS A 294 -26.65 -28.65 -9.99
N THR A 295 -25.32 -28.53 -10.04
CA THR A 295 -24.62 -27.95 -11.20
C THR A 295 -23.26 -28.60 -11.40
N PHE A 296 -22.86 -28.75 -12.67
CA PHE A 296 -21.53 -29.26 -13.03
C PHE A 296 -20.40 -28.42 -12.42
N GLN A 297 -20.58 -27.09 -12.29
CA GLN A 297 -19.61 -26.24 -11.61
C GLN A 297 -19.38 -26.70 -10.15
N ARG A 298 -20.46 -26.99 -9.41
CA ARG A 298 -20.35 -27.46 -8.02
C ARG A 298 -19.66 -28.82 -7.92
N ASP A 299 -19.84 -29.68 -8.94
CA ASP A 299 -19.14 -30.97 -9.01
C ASP A 299 -17.63 -30.77 -9.06
N LEU A 300 -17.17 -29.89 -9.95
CA LEU A 300 -15.75 -29.60 -10.09
C LEU A 300 -15.18 -28.89 -8.85
N GLU A 301 -15.95 -27.99 -8.23
CA GLU A 301 -15.54 -27.33 -6.98
C GLU A 301 -15.41 -28.35 -5.84
N ASN A 302 -16.37 -29.27 -5.68
CA ASN A 302 -16.30 -30.33 -4.68
C ASN A 302 -15.14 -31.31 -4.96
N LEU A 303 -14.94 -31.67 -6.23
CA LEU A 303 -13.83 -32.52 -6.67
C LEU A 303 -12.48 -31.87 -6.35
N TYR A 304 -12.35 -30.56 -6.57
CA TYR A 304 -11.15 -29.82 -6.17
C TYR A 304 -10.91 -29.88 -4.67
N CYS A 305 -11.94 -29.63 -3.87
CA CYS A 305 -11.81 -29.65 -2.41
C CYS A 305 -11.41 -31.02 -1.86
N GLU A 306 -11.96 -32.11 -2.42
CA GLU A 306 -11.68 -33.47 -1.94
C GLU A 306 -10.33 -34.01 -2.45
N ASP A 307 -10.02 -33.83 -3.74
CA ASP A 307 -8.93 -34.58 -4.38
C ASP A 307 -7.68 -33.73 -4.70
N PHE A 308 -7.81 -32.41 -4.82
CA PHE A 308 -6.75 -31.55 -5.37
C PHE A 308 -6.19 -30.53 -4.37
N LEU A 309 -7.01 -30.04 -3.44
CA LEU A 309 -6.59 -29.03 -2.45
C LEU A 309 -5.43 -29.51 -1.56
N GLU A 310 -5.42 -30.80 -1.22
CA GLU A 310 -4.39 -31.42 -0.38
C GLU A 310 -3.50 -32.39 -1.17
N ALA A 311 -3.56 -32.35 -2.50
CA ALA A 311 -2.75 -33.23 -3.33
C ALA A 311 -1.25 -33.04 -3.06
N GLY A 312 -0.55 -34.17 -2.95
CA GLY A 312 0.89 -34.25 -2.75
C GLY A 312 1.59 -34.99 -3.89
N TYR A 313 2.91 -35.01 -3.86
CA TYR A 313 3.71 -35.78 -4.80
C TYR A 313 3.64 -37.28 -4.49
N THR A 314 3.40 -38.09 -5.53
CA THR A 314 3.47 -39.55 -5.43
C THR A 314 4.90 -40.03 -5.69
N TYR A 315 5.54 -40.66 -4.70
CA TYR A 315 6.91 -41.19 -4.85
C TYR A 315 6.96 -42.64 -5.34
N LYS A 316 5.89 -43.42 -5.10
CA LYS A 316 5.78 -44.82 -5.52
C LYS A 316 5.56 -44.89 -7.03
N ASN A 317 6.33 -45.73 -7.72
CA ASN A 317 6.29 -45.91 -9.19
C ASN A 317 6.50 -44.61 -9.99
N GLN A 318 7.19 -43.62 -9.41
CA GLN A 318 7.45 -42.36 -10.09
C GLN A 318 8.54 -42.50 -11.15
N GLU A 319 8.37 -41.80 -12.27
CA GLU A 319 9.40 -41.71 -13.29
C GLU A 319 10.71 -41.16 -12.69
N PRO A 320 11.85 -41.86 -12.79
CA PRO A 320 13.08 -41.52 -12.06
C PRO A 320 13.55 -40.08 -12.27
N ARG A 321 13.34 -39.53 -13.47
CA ARG A 321 13.67 -38.13 -13.81
C ARG A 321 12.81 -37.15 -13.03
N VAL A 322 11.49 -37.41 -12.98
CA VAL A 322 10.56 -36.55 -12.24
C VAL A 322 10.83 -36.64 -10.74
N LYS A 323 11.13 -37.84 -10.23
CA LYS A 323 11.52 -38.03 -8.83
C LYS A 323 12.75 -37.18 -8.46
N LYS A 324 13.81 -37.21 -9.28
CA LYS A 324 15.00 -36.37 -9.08
C LYS A 324 14.70 -34.87 -9.09
N ILE A 325 13.74 -34.42 -9.90
CA ILE A 325 13.33 -33.00 -9.93
C ILE A 325 12.58 -32.63 -8.65
N ILE A 326 11.67 -33.50 -8.19
CA ILE A 326 10.93 -33.28 -6.94
C ILE A 326 11.88 -33.23 -5.75
N GLU A 327 12.86 -34.14 -5.67
CA GLU A 327 13.83 -34.21 -4.57
C GLU A 327 14.81 -33.04 -4.53
N LYS A 328 15.15 -32.46 -5.69
CA LYS A 328 16.08 -31.32 -5.79
C LYS A 328 15.39 -29.95 -5.69
N LYS A 329 14.07 -29.94 -5.55
CA LYS A 329 13.27 -28.72 -5.64
C LYS A 329 13.42 -27.88 -4.38
N ASP A 330 13.58 -26.56 -4.55
CA ASP A 330 13.55 -25.62 -3.44
C ASP A 330 12.09 -25.31 -3.02
N LEU A 331 11.91 -24.95 -1.73
CA LEU A 331 10.62 -24.60 -1.12
C LEU A 331 9.92 -23.45 -1.85
N PHE A 332 10.67 -22.48 -2.36
CA PHE A 332 10.12 -21.31 -3.05
C PHE A 332 9.81 -21.55 -4.53
N GLU A 333 10.39 -22.59 -5.13
CA GLU A 333 10.29 -22.82 -6.58
C GLU A 333 8.85 -23.16 -7.02
N ASP A 334 8.07 -23.83 -6.16
CA ASP A 334 6.64 -24.08 -6.38
C ASP A 334 5.84 -22.79 -6.46
N HIS A 335 6.11 -21.86 -5.54
CA HIS A 335 5.43 -20.57 -5.48
C HIS A 335 5.76 -19.72 -6.71
N LEU A 336 7.04 -19.63 -7.09
CA LEU A 336 7.47 -18.85 -8.25
C LEU A 336 6.92 -19.42 -9.57
N MET A 337 6.82 -20.75 -9.67
CA MET A 337 6.21 -21.39 -10.83
C MET A 337 4.69 -21.08 -10.92
N VAL A 338 3.97 -21.13 -9.80
CA VAL A 338 2.55 -20.74 -9.73
C VAL A 338 2.38 -19.25 -10.08
N SER A 339 3.22 -18.38 -9.51
CA SER A 339 3.24 -16.96 -9.79
C SER A 339 3.43 -16.67 -11.27
N GLN A 340 4.40 -17.31 -11.92
CA GLN A 340 4.61 -17.15 -13.36
C GLN A 340 3.39 -17.61 -14.17
N MET A 341 2.72 -18.70 -13.77
CA MET A 341 1.51 -19.14 -14.46
C MET A 341 0.40 -18.09 -14.36
N ILE A 342 0.20 -17.50 -13.17
CA ILE A 342 -0.80 -16.45 -12.98
C ILE A 342 -0.44 -15.20 -13.77
N ALA A 343 0.84 -14.84 -13.82
CA ALA A 343 1.33 -13.72 -14.62
C ALA A 343 1.02 -13.93 -16.10
N LEU A 344 1.31 -15.12 -16.65
CA LEU A 344 0.98 -15.47 -18.04
C LEU A 344 -0.53 -15.49 -18.33
N ILE A 345 -1.38 -15.88 -17.37
CA ILE A 345 -2.84 -15.87 -17.55
C ILE A 345 -3.41 -14.44 -17.52
N THR A 346 -2.83 -13.56 -16.68
CA THR A 346 -3.40 -12.23 -16.38
C THR A 346 -2.72 -11.10 -17.14
N GLY A 347 -1.52 -11.33 -17.68
CA GLY A 347 -0.68 -10.33 -18.32
C GLY A 347 -0.06 -9.31 -17.35
N ILE A 348 -0.14 -9.55 -16.04
CA ILE A 348 0.48 -8.70 -15.01
C ILE A 348 1.65 -9.48 -14.40
N PRO A 349 2.89 -8.95 -14.44
CA PRO A 349 4.06 -9.64 -13.92
C PRO A 349 3.95 -9.80 -12.40
N ASP A 350 4.44 -10.93 -11.91
CA ASP A 350 4.68 -11.10 -10.49
C ASP A 350 6.14 -10.70 -10.22
N PHE A 351 6.33 -9.55 -9.56
CA PHE A 351 7.66 -9.00 -9.32
C PHE A 351 8.55 -9.96 -8.51
N LEU A 352 7.98 -10.87 -7.70
CA LEU A 352 8.76 -11.87 -6.97
C LEU A 352 9.45 -12.87 -7.90
N VAL A 353 8.90 -13.13 -9.09
CA VAL A 353 9.52 -14.00 -10.10
C VAL A 353 10.78 -13.36 -10.68
N GLY A 354 10.82 -12.02 -10.72
CA GLY A 354 11.97 -11.22 -11.15
C GLY A 354 12.90 -10.76 -10.01
N ALA A 355 12.64 -11.16 -8.76
CA ALA A 355 13.42 -10.72 -7.60
C ALA A 355 14.78 -11.41 -7.55
N LYS A 356 15.86 -10.64 -7.32
CA LYS A 356 17.20 -11.21 -7.14
C LYS A 356 17.43 -11.58 -5.67
N LYS A 357 16.91 -10.76 -4.76
CA LYS A 357 17.03 -10.92 -3.30
C LYS A 357 15.67 -10.82 -2.63
N LEU A 358 15.57 -11.42 -1.44
CA LEU A 358 14.36 -11.31 -0.61
C LEU A 358 14.03 -9.84 -0.25
N ASN A 359 15.05 -9.00 -0.07
CA ASN A 359 14.88 -7.57 0.20
C ASN A 359 14.17 -6.83 -0.94
N ASP A 360 14.42 -7.23 -2.20
CA ASP A 360 13.74 -6.64 -3.37
C ASP A 360 12.23 -6.89 -3.27
N GLY A 361 11.83 -8.09 -2.80
CA GLY A 361 10.44 -8.42 -2.53
C GLY A 361 9.77 -7.48 -1.51
N LEU A 362 10.49 -7.09 -0.46
CA LEU A 362 10.00 -6.11 0.51
C LEU A 362 9.84 -4.74 -0.14
N GLU A 363 10.79 -4.31 -0.96
CA GLU A 363 10.70 -3.04 -1.70
C GLU A 363 9.51 -3.01 -2.65
N PHE A 364 9.18 -4.13 -3.31
CA PHE A 364 8.02 -4.19 -4.21
C PHE A 364 6.71 -3.97 -3.47
N THR A 365 6.57 -4.54 -2.27
CA THR A 365 5.37 -4.33 -1.44
C THR A 365 5.26 -2.89 -0.93
N LYS A 366 6.40 -2.28 -0.56
CA LYS A 366 6.46 -0.89 -0.10
C LYS A 366 6.19 0.11 -1.22
N ALA A 367 6.69 -0.12 -2.43
CA ALA A 367 6.61 0.83 -3.55
C ALA A 367 5.18 1.28 -3.86
N SER A 368 4.20 0.37 -3.77
CA SER A 368 2.78 0.71 -3.99
C SER A 368 2.20 1.55 -2.85
N MET A 369 2.58 1.25 -1.60
CA MET A 369 2.17 2.03 -0.42
C MET A 369 2.80 3.42 -0.44
N GLU A 370 4.11 3.51 -0.68
CA GLU A 370 4.83 4.78 -0.77
C GLU A 370 4.26 5.67 -1.86
N ARG A 371 3.93 5.13 -3.03
CA ARG A 371 3.30 5.92 -4.09
C ARG A 371 1.96 6.49 -3.64
N SER A 372 1.13 5.66 -3.02
CA SER A 372 -0.19 6.07 -2.54
C SER A 372 -0.05 7.18 -1.49
N TRP A 373 0.87 6.99 -0.55
CA TRP A 373 1.22 7.97 0.47
C TRP A 373 1.76 9.28 -0.11
N ARG A 374 2.74 9.23 -1.03
CA ARG A 374 3.30 10.42 -1.68
C ARG A 374 2.25 11.17 -2.50
N ARG A 375 1.37 10.46 -3.21
CA ARG A 375 0.28 11.08 -3.97
C ARG A 375 -0.71 11.77 -3.04
N TRP A 376 -1.07 11.10 -1.94
CA TRP A 376 -1.92 11.67 -0.90
C TRP A 376 -1.29 12.92 -0.28
N ALA A 377 -0.05 12.81 0.21
CA ALA A 377 0.69 13.90 0.82
C ALA A 377 0.85 15.08 -0.14
N LYS A 378 1.10 14.82 -1.42
CA LYS A 378 1.15 15.86 -2.46
C LYS A 378 -0.21 16.53 -2.63
N LYS A 379 -1.30 15.76 -2.80
CA LYS A 379 -2.66 16.33 -2.90
C LYS A 379 -3.04 17.15 -1.68
N GLN A 380 -2.65 16.70 -0.48
CA GLN A 380 -2.84 17.45 0.75
C GLN A 380 -2.02 18.72 0.76
N ASN A 381 -0.73 18.67 0.44
CA ASN A 381 0.11 19.85 0.38
C ASN A 381 -0.39 20.86 -0.68
N ASP A 382 -0.86 20.39 -1.82
CA ASP A 382 -1.45 21.21 -2.88
C ASP A 382 -2.75 21.88 -2.39
N HIS A 383 -3.63 21.15 -1.69
CA HIS A 383 -4.86 21.68 -1.11
C HIS A 383 -4.62 22.64 0.08
N PHE A 384 -3.69 22.30 0.97
CA PHE A 384 -3.28 23.17 2.08
C PHE A 384 -2.54 24.42 1.60
N ASN A 385 -1.95 24.44 0.40
CA ASN A 385 -1.41 25.67 -0.18
C ASN A 385 -2.50 26.66 -0.61
N GLU A 386 -3.71 26.19 -0.88
CA GLU A 386 -4.86 27.01 -1.28
C GLU A 386 -5.73 27.44 -0.08
N GLU A 387 -5.75 26.66 1.01
CA GLU A 387 -6.56 26.92 2.21
C GLU A 387 -5.74 27.01 3.52
N ILE A 388 -4.71 27.86 3.59
CA ILE A 388 -4.29 28.38 4.91
C ILE A 388 -5.24 29.53 5.28
N LEU A 389 -6.49 29.18 5.58
CA LEU A 389 -7.50 30.11 6.12
C LEU A 389 -7.33 30.36 7.63
N PHE A 390 -6.42 29.62 8.27
CA PHE A 390 -6.12 29.85 9.67
C PHE A 390 -5.05 30.95 9.77
N GLU A 391 -5.48 32.16 10.13
CA GLU A 391 -4.60 33.17 10.73
C GLU A 391 -4.13 32.65 12.10
N GLU A 392 -3.30 31.61 12.10
CA GLU A 392 -2.68 31.14 13.32
C GLU A 392 -1.74 32.22 13.84
N SER A 393 -1.92 32.55 15.12
CA SER A 393 -1.15 33.60 15.75
C SER A 393 0.32 33.19 15.83
N PHE A 394 1.19 34.07 15.36
CA PHE A 394 2.64 33.96 15.56
C PHE A 394 2.98 34.33 17.01
N ILE A 395 3.37 33.35 17.83
CA ILE A 395 3.51 33.51 19.28
C ILE A 395 4.91 33.06 19.73
N ILE A 396 5.45 33.77 20.73
CA ILE A 396 6.65 33.36 21.47
C ILE A 396 6.23 32.92 22.87
N GLU A 397 6.57 31.69 23.24
CA GLU A 397 6.19 31.07 24.52
C GLU A 397 7.44 30.50 25.22
N PRO A 398 7.52 30.49 26.56
CA PRO A 398 8.62 29.83 27.25
C PRO A 398 8.49 28.31 27.10
N VAL A 399 9.60 27.64 26.80
CA VAL A 399 9.66 26.17 26.76
C VAL A 399 9.31 25.62 28.14
N ARG A 400 8.68 24.44 28.19
CA ARG A 400 8.38 23.79 29.46
C ARG A 400 9.67 23.47 30.23
N LYS A 401 9.70 23.84 31.51
CA LYS A 401 10.90 23.79 32.37
C LYS A 401 11.45 22.39 32.58
N ASP A 402 10.59 21.38 32.64
CA ASP A 402 10.93 19.97 32.80
C ASP A 402 11.87 19.45 31.72
N LEU A 403 11.91 20.12 30.56
CA LEU A 403 12.77 19.73 29.46
C LEU A 403 14.19 20.28 29.53
N TYR A 404 14.48 21.26 30.42
CA TYR A 404 15.80 21.92 30.40
C TYR A 404 16.33 22.50 31.70
N PHE A 405 15.51 22.70 32.73
CA PHE A 405 15.96 23.33 33.98
C PHE A 405 16.16 22.27 35.06
N ASN A 406 17.38 22.17 35.57
CA ASN A 406 17.70 21.41 36.79
C ASN A 406 17.72 22.36 37.98
N ASN A 407 16.98 22.04 39.05
CA ASN A 407 16.91 22.89 40.24
C ASN A 407 18.18 22.82 41.12
N LEU A 408 19.11 21.90 40.84
CA LEU A 408 20.37 21.77 41.57
C LEU A 408 21.55 22.45 40.85
N ASP A 409 21.46 22.61 39.52
CA ASP A 409 22.56 23.15 38.71
C ASP A 409 22.42 24.67 38.51
N PRO A 410 23.51 25.46 38.66
CA PRO A 410 23.47 26.91 38.53
C PRO A 410 23.48 27.40 37.05
N GLU A 411 22.82 26.67 36.16
CA GLU A 411 22.71 27.00 34.73
C GLU A 411 21.43 27.80 34.47
N PHE A 412 21.46 29.09 34.79
CA PHE A 412 20.33 29.99 34.53
C PHE A 412 20.32 30.42 33.06
N GLY A 413 19.18 30.22 32.39
CA GLY A 413 19.01 30.57 30.97
C GLY A 413 17.56 30.45 30.54
N VAL A 414 17.14 31.21 29.54
CA VAL A 414 15.75 31.23 29.08
C VAL A 414 15.63 30.54 27.73
N LYS A 415 14.76 29.53 27.64
CA LYS A 415 14.43 28.86 26.38
C LYS A 415 13.04 29.29 25.91
N LEU A 416 12.94 29.82 24.70
CA LEU A 416 11.73 30.35 24.09
C LEU A 416 11.41 29.59 22.80
N ASP A 417 10.17 29.15 22.65
CA ASP A 417 9.64 28.59 21.41
C ASP A 417 8.98 29.71 20.59
N VAL A 418 9.30 29.76 19.30
CA VAL A 418 8.71 30.67 18.31
C VAL A 418 7.87 29.83 17.35
N ASN A 419 6.55 29.95 17.48
CA ASN A 419 5.59 29.06 16.82
C ASN A 419 4.60 29.84 15.96
N LEU A 420 4.17 29.22 14.86
CA LEU A 420 2.99 29.60 14.11
C LEU A 420 2.02 28.41 14.14
N GLY A 421 1.03 28.48 15.02
CA GLY A 421 -0.04 27.49 15.08
C GLY A 421 0.21 26.23 15.90
N GLU A 422 -0.74 25.31 15.81
CA GLU A 422 -0.74 24.06 16.59
C GLU A 422 0.31 23.05 16.09
N LEU A 423 0.63 23.08 14.79
CA LEU A 423 1.64 22.17 14.22
C LEU A 423 3.06 22.47 14.73
N ASP A 424 3.43 23.74 14.84
CA ASP A 424 4.70 24.15 15.46
C ASP A 424 4.72 23.88 16.98
N ARG A 425 3.55 23.86 17.64
CA ARG A 425 3.42 23.53 19.08
C ARG A 425 3.49 22.03 19.36
N ALA A 426 3.08 21.18 18.42
CA ALA A 426 3.13 19.73 18.56
C ALA A 426 4.58 19.20 18.68
N VAL A 427 5.54 19.94 18.13
CA VAL A 427 6.98 19.68 18.25
C VAL A 427 7.56 20.63 19.30
N SER A 428 8.32 20.12 20.27
CA SER A 428 8.99 20.96 21.29
C SER A 428 10.40 21.37 20.82
N MET A 429 11.41 21.40 21.70
CA MET A 429 12.79 21.79 21.33
C MET A 429 13.40 20.90 20.23
N LEU A 430 13.08 19.59 20.25
CA LEU A 430 13.62 18.61 19.31
C LEU A 430 12.95 18.75 17.95
N GLY A 431 13.69 19.21 16.95
CA GLY A 431 13.19 19.45 15.59
C GLY A 431 13.02 20.93 15.22
N LYS A 432 13.28 21.86 16.16
CA LYS A 432 13.28 23.31 15.91
C LYS A 432 14.69 23.85 15.66
N LEU A 433 14.79 24.93 14.88
CA LEU A 433 16.07 25.61 14.66
C LEU A 433 16.39 26.54 15.83
N LYS A 434 17.59 26.40 16.40
CA LYS A 434 18.04 27.16 17.56
C LYS A 434 18.86 28.40 17.16
N THR A 435 18.55 29.53 17.79
CA THR A 435 19.44 30.71 17.83
C THR A 435 19.63 31.15 19.28
N THR A 436 20.79 31.73 19.61
CA THR A 436 21.13 32.10 20.99
C THR A 436 21.61 33.54 21.06
N ILE A 437 21.13 34.28 22.06
CA ILE A 437 21.76 35.52 22.52
C ILE A 437 22.19 35.38 23.97
N THR A 438 23.10 36.23 24.41
CA THR A 438 23.58 36.24 25.80
C THR A 438 23.32 37.60 26.45
N ILE A 439 22.84 37.58 27.69
CA ILE A 439 22.74 38.76 28.56
C ILE A 439 23.72 38.61 29.72
N LYS A 440 24.28 39.74 30.16
CA LYS A 440 25.24 39.79 31.27
C LYS A 440 24.54 40.32 32.53
N VAL A 441 24.59 39.55 33.60
CA VAL A 441 24.01 39.94 34.91
C VAL A 441 25.01 39.62 36.02
N SER A 442 25.16 40.50 37.00
CA SER A 442 26.06 40.21 38.13
C SER A 442 25.45 39.17 39.07
N LYS A 443 26.31 38.27 39.59
CA LYS A 443 25.93 37.27 40.58
C LYS A 443 25.36 37.92 41.85
N SER A 444 25.95 39.03 42.28
CA SER A 444 25.48 39.81 43.44
C SER A 444 24.05 40.32 43.24
N PHE A 445 23.73 40.80 42.04
CA PHE A 445 22.36 41.23 41.71
C PHE A 445 21.38 40.05 41.72
N LEU A 446 21.72 38.91 41.12
CA LEU A 446 20.86 37.72 41.16
C LEU A 446 20.67 37.18 42.59
N SER A 447 21.71 37.21 43.41
CA SER A 447 21.66 36.83 44.84
C SER A 447 20.70 37.73 45.62
N TRP A 448 20.84 39.05 45.45
CA TRP A 448 19.94 40.04 46.06
C TRP A 448 18.48 39.85 45.60
N VAL A 449 18.25 39.73 44.27
CA VAL A 449 16.91 39.50 43.72
C VAL A 449 16.28 38.23 44.30
N ARG A 450 17.05 37.14 44.42
CA ARG A 450 16.58 35.88 45.01
C ARG A 450 16.17 36.05 46.47
N LYS A 451 17.01 36.69 47.30
CA LYS A 451 16.72 36.93 48.72
C LYS A 451 15.43 37.75 48.89
N GLU A 452 15.33 38.86 48.18
CA GLU A 452 14.15 39.74 48.22
C GLU A 452 12.89 39.05 47.69
N LEU A 453 13.02 38.19 46.67
CA LEU A 453 11.92 37.41 46.10
C LEU A 453 11.38 36.39 47.11
N LEU A 454 12.28 35.62 47.74
CA LEU A 454 11.91 34.62 48.74
C LEU A 454 11.26 35.26 49.97
N GLU A 455 11.78 36.39 50.45
CA GLU A 455 11.16 37.17 51.52
C GLU A 455 9.77 37.69 51.10
N ALA A 456 9.65 38.30 49.92
CA ALA A 456 8.39 38.83 49.43
C ALA A 456 7.32 37.75 49.25
N GLN A 457 7.71 36.53 48.86
CA GLN A 457 6.81 35.39 48.72
C GLN A 457 6.38 34.83 50.09
N ARG A 458 7.30 34.69 51.05
CA ARG A 458 6.98 34.25 52.42
C ARG A 458 5.94 35.15 53.09
N PHE A 459 6.01 36.46 52.86
CA PHE A 459 5.07 37.44 53.41
C PHE A 459 3.90 37.80 52.47
N GLY A 460 3.75 37.14 51.31
CA GLY A 460 2.67 37.40 50.36
C GLY A 460 2.63 38.82 49.76
N ASN A 461 3.74 39.56 49.76
CA ASN A 461 3.80 40.96 49.34
C ASN A 461 3.86 41.11 47.81
N LYS A 462 2.68 41.06 47.18
CA LYS A 462 2.52 41.20 45.71
C LYS A 462 3.08 42.51 45.15
N LYS A 463 3.06 43.61 45.93
CA LYS A 463 3.61 44.92 45.52
C LYS A 463 5.14 44.85 45.38
N LYS A 464 5.82 44.23 46.35
CA LYS A 464 7.27 44.02 46.35
C LYS A 464 7.70 43.15 45.16
N ILE A 465 7.00 42.05 44.89
CA ILE A 465 7.27 41.18 43.71
C ILE A 465 7.12 41.97 42.39
N LYS A 466 6.07 42.79 42.25
CA LYS A 466 5.87 43.64 41.05
C LYS A 466 7.00 44.67 40.89
N SER A 467 7.49 45.23 42.00
CA SER A 467 8.62 46.17 42.00
C SER A 467 9.93 45.50 41.58
N LEU A 468 10.24 44.31 42.11
CA LEU A 468 11.42 43.51 41.74
C LEU A 468 11.40 43.16 40.25
N LYS A 469 10.24 42.74 39.74
CA LYS A 469 10.06 42.47 38.31
C LYS A 469 10.36 43.71 37.46
N LYS A 470 9.89 44.89 37.87
CA LYS A 470 10.14 46.15 37.15
C LYS A 470 11.64 46.50 37.16
N LEU A 471 12.29 46.40 38.33
CA LEU A 471 13.73 46.68 38.47
C LEU A 471 14.59 45.75 37.60
N PHE A 472 14.32 44.44 37.65
CA PHE A 472 15.04 43.48 36.81
C PHE A 472 14.77 43.73 35.32
N THR A 473 13.53 44.10 34.95
CA THR A 473 13.21 44.44 33.57
C THR A 473 14.05 45.62 33.08
N VAL A 474 14.19 46.68 33.90
CA VAL A 474 15.03 47.85 33.57
C VAL A 474 16.49 47.43 33.37
N GLN A 475 17.03 46.58 34.24
CA GLN A 475 18.43 46.12 34.19
C GLN A 475 18.82 45.40 32.88
N ILE A 476 17.89 44.66 32.27
CA ILE A 476 18.17 43.86 31.06
C ILE A 476 17.66 44.51 29.77
N LYS A 477 16.85 45.58 29.88
CA LYS A 477 16.15 46.19 28.75
C LYS A 477 17.12 46.66 27.66
N ASP A 478 18.16 47.39 28.03
CA ASP A 478 19.11 47.97 27.08
C ASP A 478 19.94 46.88 26.38
N GLN A 479 20.27 45.81 27.11
CA GLN A 479 20.97 44.65 26.54
C GLN A 479 20.10 43.95 25.49
N ILE A 480 18.81 43.77 25.74
CA ILE A 480 17.88 43.13 24.77
C ILE A 480 17.64 44.05 23.56
N ILE A 481 17.46 45.35 23.77
CA ILE A 481 17.25 46.32 22.68
C ILE A 481 18.48 46.37 21.77
N SER A 482 19.69 46.42 22.34
CA SER A 482 20.94 46.43 21.55
C SER A 482 21.10 45.18 20.67
N LYS A 483 20.57 44.03 21.10
CA LYS A 483 20.62 42.77 20.36
C LYS A 483 19.51 42.65 19.31
N ARG A 484 18.50 43.52 19.31
CA ARG A 484 17.40 43.49 18.33
C ARG A 484 17.89 43.58 16.88
N ASN A 485 18.95 44.33 16.64
CA ASN A 485 19.54 44.51 15.31
C ASN A 485 20.17 43.23 14.72
N LEU A 486 20.35 42.17 15.53
CA LEU A 486 20.78 40.86 15.04
C LEU A 486 19.70 40.17 14.18
N TRP A 487 18.44 40.60 14.30
CA TRP A 487 17.34 40.07 13.51
C TRP A 487 16.87 41.08 12.47
N LYS A 488 16.88 40.68 11.19
CA LYS A 488 16.22 41.45 10.11
C LYS A 488 14.72 41.62 10.38
N LEU A 489 14.09 40.59 10.91
CA LEU A 489 12.72 40.61 11.42
C LEU A 489 12.72 40.02 12.83
N PRO A 490 12.63 40.83 13.89
CA PRO A 490 12.54 40.30 15.24
C PRO A 490 11.19 39.58 15.40
N PRO A 491 11.16 38.36 15.97
CA PRO A 491 9.90 37.63 16.17
C PRO A 491 9.01 38.26 17.26
N TRP A 492 9.47 39.28 17.98
CA TRP A 492 8.66 40.02 18.95
C TRP A 492 8.47 41.48 18.52
N ARG A 493 7.32 42.05 18.90
CA ARG A 493 7.04 43.49 18.73
C ARG A 493 7.47 44.31 19.96
N LYS A 494 7.07 43.89 21.17
CA LYS A 494 7.34 44.56 22.46
C LYS A 494 7.38 43.53 23.60
N ASN A 495 7.95 43.89 24.75
CA ASN A 495 7.87 43.16 26.03
C ASN A 495 8.58 41.80 26.10
N LEU A 496 9.58 41.52 25.27
CA LEU A 496 10.38 40.29 25.38
C LEU A 496 11.11 40.22 26.73
N GLU A 497 11.61 41.37 27.19
CA GLU A 497 12.24 41.55 28.49
C GLU A 497 11.35 41.10 29.65
N VAL A 498 10.04 41.34 29.55
CA VAL A 498 9.07 40.94 30.58
C VAL A 498 8.91 39.42 30.64
N LEU A 499 9.02 38.74 29.49
CA LEU A 499 8.93 37.29 29.39
C LEU A 499 10.21 36.63 29.96
N ILE A 500 11.37 37.16 29.59
CA ILE A 500 12.68 36.71 30.08
C ILE A 500 12.77 36.87 31.60
N VAL A 501 12.46 38.05 32.14
CA VAL A 501 12.49 38.30 33.60
C VAL A 501 11.52 37.36 34.34
N ARG A 502 10.33 37.12 33.79
CA ARG A 502 9.35 36.22 34.42
C ARG A 502 9.93 34.82 34.55
N GLU A 503 10.63 34.33 33.52
CA GLU A 503 11.20 32.98 33.54
C GLU A 503 12.46 32.89 34.41
N LEU A 504 13.32 33.91 34.39
CA LEU A 504 14.49 33.97 35.28
C LEU A 504 14.11 34.03 36.76
N LEU A 505 13.13 34.87 37.15
CA LEU A 505 12.64 34.92 38.53
C LEU A 505 12.11 33.57 38.99
N ARG A 506 11.39 32.88 38.09
CA ARG A 506 10.87 31.53 38.31
C ARG A 506 11.97 30.48 38.50
N GLN A 507 13.10 30.61 37.83
CA GLN A 507 14.26 29.72 38.03
C GLN A 507 15.00 30.04 39.33
N LEU A 508 15.17 31.33 39.65
CA LEU A 508 15.77 31.79 40.91
C LEU A 508 14.97 31.34 42.13
N GLU A 509 13.64 31.30 42.03
CA GLU A 509 12.77 30.76 43.07
C GLU A 509 12.93 29.25 43.22
N ALA A 510 12.97 28.51 42.11
CA ALA A 510 12.99 27.05 42.12
C ALA A 510 14.37 26.44 42.47
N TYR A 511 15.46 27.19 42.30
CA TYR A 511 16.82 26.71 42.50
C TYR A 511 17.13 26.39 43.97
N ARG A 512 17.74 25.24 44.26
CA ARG A 512 18.01 24.71 45.61
C ARG A 512 19.50 24.47 45.92
N GLY A 513 20.41 24.72 44.99
CA GLY A 513 21.85 24.53 45.22
C GLY A 513 22.52 25.68 46.00
N ASP A 514 23.82 25.51 46.26
CA ASP A 514 24.67 26.38 47.09
C ASP A 514 25.27 27.57 46.32
N PHE A 515 24.96 27.73 45.03
CA PHE A 515 25.61 28.72 44.17
C PHE A 515 25.55 30.15 44.70
N PHE A 516 24.48 30.53 45.41
CA PHE A 516 24.31 31.87 45.98
C PHE A 516 24.87 32.02 47.41
N GLU A 517 25.41 30.97 48.03
CA GLU A 517 25.92 31.03 49.42
C GLU A 517 27.30 31.70 49.51
N LYS A 518 28.07 31.70 48.40
CA LYS A 518 29.40 32.33 48.33
C LYS A 518 29.34 33.67 47.59
N ASP A 519 29.59 34.77 48.30
CA ASP A 519 29.60 36.14 47.78
C ASP A 519 30.90 36.47 47.03
N HIS A 520 31.06 35.87 45.85
CA HIS A 520 32.09 36.28 44.90
C HIS A 520 31.48 37.14 43.78
N PRO A 521 31.92 38.39 43.59
CA PRO A 521 31.44 39.22 42.50
C PRO A 521 31.88 38.61 41.16
N LYS A 522 30.93 38.00 40.46
CA LYS A 522 31.11 37.39 39.13
C LYS A 522 30.05 37.93 38.18
N ILE A 523 30.45 38.28 36.95
CA ILE A 523 29.50 38.58 35.88
C ILE A 523 29.11 37.26 35.22
N LEU A 524 27.81 36.97 35.17
CA LEU A 524 27.25 35.76 34.58
C LEU A 524 26.69 36.07 33.20
N SER A 525 27.02 35.22 32.23
CA SER A 525 26.45 35.24 30.88
C SER A 525 25.29 34.27 30.83
N LEU A 526 24.06 34.78 30.81
CA LEU A 526 22.84 33.97 30.75
C LEU A 526 22.43 33.79 29.28
N PRO A 527 22.35 32.56 28.75
CA PRO A 527 21.87 32.31 27.40
C PRO A 527 20.35 32.46 27.31
N ILE A 528 19.89 33.09 26.23
CA ILE A 528 18.50 33.12 25.80
C ILE A 528 18.43 32.43 24.45
N ASP A 529 17.83 31.25 24.44
CA ASP A 529 17.68 30.41 23.26
C ASP A 529 16.30 30.60 22.64
N PHE A 530 16.24 30.85 21.33
CA PHE A 530 15.00 30.86 20.53
C PHE A 530 14.98 29.61 19.65
N TYR A 531 13.93 28.81 19.79
CA TYR A 531 13.66 27.61 19.02
C TYR A 531 12.54 27.91 18.01
N TYR A 532 12.88 27.98 16.73
CA TYR A 532 11.94 28.31 15.68
C TYR A 532 11.30 27.07 15.06
N GLY A 533 9.97 27.04 15.05
CA GLY A 533 9.19 26.12 14.26
C GLY A 533 9.36 26.34 12.74
N ILE A 534 9.11 25.30 11.96
CA ILE A 534 9.30 25.33 10.50
C ILE A 534 8.28 26.28 9.87
N TYR A 535 7.04 26.30 10.37
CA TYR A 535 5.99 27.17 9.87
C TYR A 535 6.23 28.63 10.28
N ALA A 536 6.69 28.87 11.51
CA ALA A 536 7.16 30.18 11.98
C ALA A 536 8.26 30.76 11.07
N LEU A 537 9.25 29.97 10.67
CA LEU A 537 10.31 30.42 9.76
C LEU A 537 9.79 30.74 8.36
N ARG A 538 8.90 29.90 7.82
CA ARG A 538 8.26 30.15 6.52
C ARG A 538 7.49 31.47 6.53
N TYR A 539 6.78 31.76 7.61
CA TYR A 539 6.04 33.00 7.79
C TYR A 539 6.96 34.22 7.92
N MET A 540 8.04 34.12 8.70
CA MET A 540 9.04 35.19 8.79
C MET A 540 9.69 35.49 7.44
N HIS A 541 9.99 34.45 6.65
CA HIS A 541 10.52 34.60 5.29
C HIS A 541 9.53 35.27 4.35
N TYR A 542 8.27 34.85 4.37
CA TYR A 542 7.20 35.48 3.59
C TYR A 542 7.06 36.96 3.93
N LYS A 543 6.98 37.31 5.21
CA LYS A 543 6.94 38.71 5.66
C LYS A 543 8.16 39.51 5.21
N HIS A 544 9.33 38.91 5.21
CA HIS A 544 10.54 39.57 4.73
C HIS A 544 10.45 39.90 3.24
N ARG A 545 9.99 38.96 2.42
CA ARG A 545 9.78 39.17 0.99
C ARG A 545 8.74 40.25 0.69
N VAL A 546 7.62 40.26 1.40
CA VAL A 546 6.59 41.31 1.25
C VAL A 546 7.15 42.68 1.67
N SER A 547 7.92 42.76 2.76
CA SER A 547 8.54 44.03 3.18
C SER A 547 9.55 44.58 2.18
N LEU A 548 10.19 43.72 1.39
CA LEU A 548 11.13 44.10 0.32
C LEU A 548 10.43 44.51 -0.99
N MET A 549 9.16 44.13 -1.19
CA MET A 549 8.37 44.53 -2.36
C MET A 549 7.62 45.87 -2.16
N ASN A 550 7.47 46.31 -0.91
CA ASN A 550 6.81 47.57 -0.54
C ASN A 550 7.81 48.70 -0.22
N LEU A 551 9.10 48.46 -0.45
CA LEU A 551 10.21 49.42 -0.47
C LEU A 551 10.68 49.52 -1.92
#